data_AF-G8C1N2-F1
#
_entry.id   AF-G8C1N2-F1
#
_cell.length_a   1.000
_cell.length_b   1.000
_cell.length_c   1.000
_cell.angle_alpha   90.00
_cell.angle_beta   90.00
_cell.angle_gamma   90.00
#
_symmetry.space_group_name_H-M   'P 1'
#
loop_
_entity.id
_entity.type
_entity.pdbx_description
1 polymer ?
#
loop_
_entity_poly.entity_id
_entity_poly.type
_entity_poly.pdbx_seq_one_letter_code
_entity_poly.pdbx_strand_id
1 'polypeptide(L)' 'MTTTNNIDIDNEIKQYNNVTLKSLTASQLLSQRENICELFQLIDDTAIHGMIVNEKRQTSTLNGLKSQLEILKKD' A
#
# COMPACT_ATOMS: atom_id res chain seq x y z
N MET A 1 39.36 17.81 -26.35
CA MET A 1 38.57 16.56 -26.31
C MET A 1 37.66 16.64 -25.10
N THR A 2 36.37 16.88 -25.33
CA THR A 2 35.35 17.00 -24.28
C THR A 2 34.84 15.61 -23.92
N THR A 3 35.17 15.13 -22.72
CA THR A 3 34.67 13.86 -22.18
C THR A 3 33.21 14.06 -21.77
N THR A 4 32.29 13.61 -22.60
CA THR A 4 30.86 13.48 -22.28
C THR A 4 30.68 12.33 -21.30
N ASN A 5 30.40 12.64 -20.04
CA ASN A 5 29.97 11.66 -19.04
C ASN A 5 28.55 11.19 -19.39
N ASN A 6 28.43 10.09 -20.12
CA ASN A 6 27.17 9.36 -20.21
C ASN A 6 26.89 8.78 -18.82
N ILE A 7 25.91 9.38 -18.13
CA ILE A 7 25.31 8.79 -16.94
C ILE A 7 24.33 7.75 -17.48
N ASP A 8 24.81 6.52 -17.65
CA ASP A 8 23.95 5.38 -17.88
C ASP A 8 23.10 5.19 -16.62
N ILE A 9 21.87 5.70 -16.67
CA ILE A 9 20.84 5.44 -15.66
C ILE A 9 20.31 4.04 -15.94
N ASP A 10 21.11 3.03 -15.61
CA ASP A 10 20.65 1.66 -15.50
C ASP A 10 19.68 1.59 -14.33
N ASN A 11 18.39 1.71 -14.65
CA ASN A 11 17.27 1.41 -13.75
C ASN A 11 17.22 -0.11 -13.49
N GLU A 12 18.25 -0.65 -12.86
CA GLU A 12 18.16 -1.97 -12.24
C GLU A 12 17.07 -1.90 -11.17
N ILE A 13 15.99 -2.64 -11.40
CA ILE A 13 14.94 -2.86 -10.39
C ILE A 13 15.58 -3.64 -9.25
N LYS A 14 16.10 -2.92 -8.24
CA LYS A 14 16.68 -3.52 -7.04
C LYS A 14 15.59 -4.31 -6.30
N GLN A 15 15.67 -5.63 -6.35
CA GLN A 15 14.84 -6.50 -5.52
C GLN A 15 15.38 -6.50 -4.08
N TYR A 16 14.69 -5.80 -3.19
CA TYR A 16 15.02 -5.73 -1.77
C TYR A 16 14.37 -6.90 -1.00
N ASN A 17 14.88 -8.12 -1.19
CA ASN A 17 14.38 -9.31 -0.47
C ASN A 17 15.06 -9.54 0.90
N ASN A 18 16.10 -8.78 1.22
CA ASN A 18 16.85 -8.96 2.47
C ASN A 18 16.32 -8.06 3.60
N VAL A 19 16.07 -8.63 4.78
CA VAL A 19 15.73 -7.88 6.00
C VAL A 19 16.99 -7.79 6.88
N THR A 20 17.47 -6.57 7.07
CA THR A 20 18.58 -6.24 7.98
C THR A 20 18.06 -5.72 9.31
N LEU A 21 18.93 -5.68 10.32
CA LEU A 21 18.59 -5.05 11.61
C LEU A 21 18.16 -3.58 11.43
N LYS A 22 18.80 -2.85 10.49
CA LYS A 22 18.43 -1.47 10.15
C LYS A 22 17.02 -1.40 9.56
N SER A 23 16.67 -2.25 8.60
CA SER A 23 15.34 -2.20 7.98
C SER A 23 14.24 -2.64 8.95
N LEU A 24 14.52 -3.63 9.81
CA LEU A 24 13.56 -4.08 10.82
C LEU A 24 13.29 -2.98 11.86
N THR A 25 14.34 -2.39 12.43
CA THR A 25 14.20 -1.32 13.43
C THR A 25 13.60 -0.04 12.84
N ALA A 26 13.96 0.31 11.60
CA ALA A 26 13.36 1.43 10.90
C ALA A 26 11.87 1.23 10.66
N SER A 27 11.46 0.03 10.21
CA SER A 27 10.05 -0.32 10.01
C SER A 27 9.25 -0.22 11.32
N GLN A 28 9.79 -0.80 12.40
CA GLN A 28 9.15 -0.74 13.71
C GLN A 28 8.99 0.71 14.21
N LEU A 29 10.06 1.51 14.13
CA LEU A 29 10.04 2.90 14.59
C LEU A 29 9.07 3.75 13.75
N LEU A 30 9.04 3.52 12.43
CA LEU A 30 8.16 4.24 11.52
C LEU A 30 6.69 3.96 11.83
N SER A 31 6.32 2.68 11.99
CA SER A 31 4.97 2.27 12.36
C SER A 31 4.54 2.86 13.71
N GLN A 32 5.43 2.87 14.71
CA GLN A 32 5.13 3.47 16.01
C GLN A 32 4.87 4.99 15.91
N ARG A 33 5.66 5.69 15.08
CA ARG A 33 5.48 7.15 14.88
C ARG A 33 4.21 7.47 14.12
N GLU A 34 3.89 6.68 13.10
CA GLU A 34 2.66 6.82 12.32
C GLU A 34 1.43 6.72 13.22
N ASN A 35 1.33 5.65 14.01
CA ASN A 35 0.21 5.43 14.94
C ASN A 35 0.03 6.58 15.95
N ILE A 36 1.15 7.12 16.47
CA ILE A 36 1.10 8.25 17.42
C ILE A 36 0.65 9.53 16.70
N CYS A 37 1.16 9.79 15.50
CA CYS A 37 0.77 10.96 14.71
C CYS A 37 -0.70 10.91 14.30
N GLU A 38 -1.20 9.72 13.95
CA GLU A 38 -2.62 9.50 13.66
C GLU A 38 -3.50 9.79 14.89
N LEU A 39 -3.11 9.30 16.07
CA LEU A 39 -3.81 9.55 17.33
C LEU A 39 -4.00 11.06 17.61
N PHE A 40 -2.97 11.86 17.28
CA PHE A 40 -3.01 13.31 17.46
C PHE A 40 -3.52 14.08 16.23
N GLN A 41 -4.01 13.39 15.21
CA GLN A 41 -4.51 13.96 13.95
C GLN A 41 -3.48 14.86 13.25
N LEU A 42 -2.21 14.49 13.33
CA LEU A 42 -1.09 15.23 12.74
C LEU A 42 -0.74 14.76 11.32
N ILE A 43 -1.33 13.66 10.87
CA ILE A 43 -1.11 13.08 9.55
C ILE A 43 -2.44 12.96 8.81
N ASP A 44 -2.41 13.16 7.49
CA ASP A 44 -3.54 12.89 6.60
C ASP A 44 -3.29 11.57 5.86
N ASP A 45 -4.07 10.55 6.20
CA ASP A 45 -3.99 9.20 5.63
C ASP A 45 -5.13 8.92 4.63
N THR A 46 -5.92 9.93 4.25
CA THR A 46 -7.14 9.79 3.44
C THR A 46 -6.89 9.03 2.12
N ALA A 47 -5.74 9.26 1.48
CA ALA A 47 -5.39 8.58 0.23
C ALA A 47 -5.16 7.07 0.43
N ILE A 48 -4.47 6.69 1.52
CA ILE A 48 -4.20 5.29 1.87
C ILE A 48 -5.51 4.62 2.29
N HIS A 49 -6.28 5.29 3.14
CA HIS A 49 -7.59 4.82 3.57
C HIS A 49 -8.52 4.56 2.39
N GLY A 50 -8.65 5.53 1.47
CA GLY A 50 -9.48 5.40 0.27
C GLY A 50 -9.02 4.27 -0.66
N MET A 51 -7.72 4.04 -0.78
CA MET A 51 -7.17 2.94 -1.58
C MET A 51 -7.48 1.57 -0.97
N ILE A 52 -7.34 1.42 0.36
CA ILE A 52 -7.58 0.17 1.08
C ILE A 52 -9.08 -0.14 1.12
N VAL A 53 -9.88 0.82 1.60
CA VAL A 53 -11.35 0.68 1.72
C VAL A 53 -11.97 0.47 0.35
N ASN A 54 -11.67 1.33 -0.62
CA ASN A 54 -12.13 1.27 -2.01
C ASN A 54 -13.63 0.92 -2.11
N GLU A 55 -14.47 1.93 -1.90
CA GLU A 55 -15.93 1.80 -1.86
C GLU A 55 -16.52 1.14 -3.12
N LYS A 56 -15.92 1.41 -4.29
CA LYS A 56 -16.33 0.79 -5.56
C LYS A 56 -16.14 -0.72 -5.52
N ARG A 57 -15.00 -1.19 -5.01
CA ARG A 57 -14.71 -2.62 -4.84
C ARG A 57 -15.69 -3.24 -3.84
N GLN A 58 -15.93 -2.59 -2.69
CA GLN A 58 -16.86 -3.09 -1.69
C GLN A 58 -18.29 -3.24 -2.23
N THR A 59 -18.77 -2.24 -2.97
CA THR A 59 -20.10 -2.25 -3.58
C THR A 59 -20.23 -3.39 -4.59
N SER A 60 -19.21 -3.60 -5.42
CA SER A 60 -19.16 -4.71 -6.38
C SER A 60 -19.21 -6.07 -5.66
N THR A 61 -18.38 -6.25 -4.62
CA THR A 61 -18.37 -7.46 -3.80
C THR A 61 -19.72 -7.73 -3.15
N LEU A 62 -20.37 -6.70 -2.58
CA LEU A 62 -21.69 -6.83 -1.96
C LEU A 62 -22.75 -7.27 -2.97
N ASN A 63 -22.77 -6.68 -4.16
CA ASN A 63 -23.73 -7.04 -5.20
C ASN A 63 -23.50 -8.47 -5.71
N GLY A 64 -22.24 -8.89 -5.84
CA GLY A 64 -21.89 -10.28 -6.16
C GLY A 64 -22.43 -11.27 -5.12
N LEU A 65 -22.23 -10.98 -3.83
CA LEU A 65 -22.73 -11.82 -2.74
C LEU A 65 -24.27 -11.87 -2.68
N LYS A 66 -24.95 -10.74 -2.91
CA LYS A 66 -26.42 -10.71 -3.03
C LYS A 66 -26.91 -11.59 -4.18
N SER A 67 -26.25 -11.53 -5.33
CA SER A 67 -26.58 -12.37 -6.48
C SER A 67 -26.43 -13.86 -6.16
N GLN A 68 -25.32 -14.26 -5.53
CA GLN A 68 -25.10 -15.64 -5.10
C GLN A 68 -26.16 -16.12 -4.09
N LEU A 69 -26.54 -15.25 -3.14
CA LEU A 69 -27.56 -15.56 -2.15
C LEU A 69 -28.94 -15.74 -2.77
N GLU A 70 -29.28 -14.96 -3.80
CA GLU A 70 -30.55 -15.12 -4.53
C GLU A 70 -30.60 -16.38 -5.39
N ILE A 71 -29.45 -16.87 -5.87
CA ILE A 71 -29.37 -18.18 -6.54
C ILE A 71 -29.63 -19.28 -5.52
N LEU A 72 -28.93 -19.26 -4.38
CA LEU A 72 -29.05 -20.27 -3.32
C LEU A 72 -30.42 -20.33 -2.65
N LYS A 73 -31.23 -19.27 -2.71
CA LYS A 73 -32.61 -19.27 -2.20
C LYS A 73 -33.62 -19.92 -3.15
N LYS A 74 -33.28 -19.99 -4.45
CA LYS A 74 -34.15 -20.51 -5.50
C LYS A 74 -33.91 -21.99 -5.77
N ASP A 75 -32.72 -22.48 -5.41
CA ASP A 75 -32.40 -23.90 -5.27
C ASP A 75 -33.01 -24.48 -3.99
#